data_AF-A0A7Y2G1I9-F1
#
_entry.id   AF-A0A7Y2G1I9-F1
#
_cell.length_a   1.000
_cell.length_b   1.000
_cell.length_c   1.000
_cell.angle_alpha   90.00
_cell.angle_beta   90.00
_cell.angle_gamma   90.00
#
_symmetry.space_group_name_H-M   'P 1'
#
loop_
_entity.id
_entity.type
_entity.pdbx_description
1 polymer ?
#
loop_
_entity_poly.entity_id
_entity_poly.type
_entity_poly.pdbx_seq_one_letter_code
_entity_poly.pdbx_strand_id
1 'polypeptide(L)' 'MTVSPEAVLDALRNVVDPAINKDIVRMNMVRRLAVDESGISFTVMLRDPTSPFADQVSWLCESAIAEAGIDGGRI' A
#
# COMPACT_ATOMS: atom_id res chain seq x y z
N MET A 1 13.26 11.47 -9.14
CA MET A 1 12.48 12.01 -8.01
C MET A 1 12.39 10.87 -7.03
N THR A 2 13.04 10.96 -5.86
CA THR A 2 13.10 9.84 -4.90
C THR A 2 11.72 9.64 -4.28
N VAL A 3 11.11 8.49 -4.51
CA VAL A 3 9.84 8.15 -3.86
C VAL A 3 10.09 8.08 -2.35
N SER A 4 9.33 8.84 -1.57
CA SER A 4 9.44 8.84 -0.11
C SER A 4 8.48 7.81 0.50
N PRO A 5 8.88 7.13 1.59
CA PRO A 5 7.99 6.22 2.30
C PRO A 5 6.72 6.91 2.82
N GLU A 6 6.80 8.21 3.10
CA GLU A 6 5.66 9.04 3.50
C GLU A 6 4.60 9.15 2.40
N ALA A 7 5.03 9.30 1.13
CA ALA A 7 4.13 9.35 -0.02
C ALA A 7 3.44 8.00 -0.23
N VAL A 8 4.19 6.91 -0.07
CA VAL A 8 3.63 5.56 -0.13
C VAL A 8 2.64 5.35 1.01
N LEU A 9 2.97 5.72 2.25
CA LEU A 9 2.07 5.64 3.39
C LEU A 9 0.79 6.46 3.18
N ASP A 10 0.88 7.64 2.56
CA ASP A 10 -0.27 8.46 2.23
C ASP A 10 -1.13 7.82 1.12
N ALA A 11 -0.53 7.19 0.11
CA ALA A 11 -1.30 6.40 -0.85
C ALA A 11 -1.99 5.19 -0.19
N LEU A 12 -1.26 4.45 0.64
CA LEU A 12 -1.74 3.27 1.37
C LEU A 12 -2.86 3.60 2.37
N ARG A 13 -2.95 4.84 2.87
CA ARG A 13 -4.02 5.26 3.78
C ARG A 13 -5.41 5.25 3.12
N ASN A 14 -5.47 5.40 1.80
CA ASN A 14 -6.71 5.32 1.04
C ASN A 14 -7.27 3.90 1.02
N VAL A 15 -6.42 2.92 1.34
CA VAL A 15 -6.81 1.52 1.44
C VAL A 15 -7.38 1.25 2.84
N VAL A 16 -8.70 1.37 2.92
CA VAL A 16 -9.49 1.15 4.13
C VAL A 16 -10.17 -0.20 4.06
N ASP A 17 -10.09 -0.96 5.15
CA ASP A 17 -10.82 -2.22 5.28
C ASP A 17 -12.32 -1.95 5.45
N PRO A 18 -13.19 -2.41 4.53
CA PRO A 18 -14.62 -2.13 4.60
C PRO A 18 -15.31 -2.91 5.73
N ALA A 19 -14.74 -4.02 6.21
CA ALA A 19 -15.31 -4.81 7.29
C ALA A 19 -15.16 -4.13 8.65
N ILE A 20 -14.06 -3.41 8.88
CA ILE A 20 -13.77 -2.73 10.15
C ILE A 20 -13.65 -1.20 10.01
N ASN A 21 -13.85 -0.66 8.81
CA ASN A 21 -13.71 0.76 8.46
C ASN A 21 -12.40 1.37 9.00
N LYS A 22 -11.31 0.62 8.88
CA LYS A 22 -10.01 0.98 9.44
C LYS A 22 -8.92 0.83 8.40
N ASP A 23 -8.03 1.80 8.36
CA ASP A 23 -6.94 1.85 7.39
C ASP A 23 -5.80 0.90 7.76
N ILE A 24 -5.21 0.26 6.74
CA ILE A 24 -4.14 -0.73 6.90
C ILE A 24 -2.87 -0.13 7.52
N VAL A 25 -2.66 1.17 7.31
CA VAL A 25 -1.54 1.94 7.85
C VAL A 25 -1.70 2.15 9.35
N ARG A 26 -2.85 2.61 9.84
CA ARG A 26 -3.10 2.76 11.29
C ARG A 26 -3.24 1.43 12.02
N MET A 27 -3.57 0.35 11.32
CA MET A 27 -3.50 -0.99 11.90
C MET A 27 -2.09 -1.53 12.00
N ASN A 28 -1.08 -0.81 11.50
CA ASN A 28 0.32 -1.23 11.51
C ASN A 28 0.51 -2.62 10.86
N MET A 29 -0.29 -2.91 9.82
CA MET A 29 -0.27 -4.18 9.08
C MET A 29 0.82 -4.22 8.02
N VAL A 30 1.26 -3.06 7.55
CA VAL A 30 2.35 -2.92 6.58
C VAL A 30 3.68 -3.09 7.30
N ARG A 31 4.45 -4.10 6.91
CA ARG A 31 5.81 -4.37 7.38
C ARG A 31 6.76 -4.41 6.20
N ARG A 32 8.05 -4.19 6.49
CA ARG A 32 9.11 -4.22 5.46
C ARG A 32 8.77 -3.39 4.23
N LEU A 33 8.35 -2.13 4.43
CA LEU A 33 8.19 -1.18 3.36
C LEU A 33 9.58 -0.76 2.87
N ALA A 34 9.90 -1.16 1.64
CA ALA A 34 11.07 -0.80 0.88
C ALA A 34 10.61 0.05 -0.30
N VAL A 35 11.23 1.20 -0.46
CA VAL A 35 10.94 2.12 -1.55
C VAL A 35 12.25 2.32 -2.27
N ASP A 36 12.26 2.01 -3.56
CA ASP A 36 13.41 2.06 -4.43
C ASP A 36 13.13 2.99 -5.61
N GLU A 37 14.17 3.32 -6.37
CA GLU A 37 14.08 4.15 -7.56
C GLU A 37 13.26 3.48 -8.68
N SER A 38 13.23 2.14 -8.71
CA SER A 38 12.47 1.38 -9.70
C SER A 38 11.05 0.97 -9.23
N GLY A 39 10.70 1.15 -7.94
CA GLY A 39 9.39 0.73 -7.45
C GLY A 39 9.27 0.61 -5.94
N ILE A 40 8.10 0.13 -5.51
CA ILE A 40 7.72 0.03 -4.10
C ILE A 40 7.47 -1.45 -3.76
N SER A 41 8.03 -1.92 -2.65
CA SER A 41 7.82 -3.27 -2.12
C SER A 41 7.46 -3.22 -0.64
N PHE A 42 6.38 -3.88 -0.24
CA PHE A 42 6.01 -3.97 1.16
C PHE A 42 5.37 -5.33 1.45
N THR A 43 5.38 -5.72 2.72
CA THR A 43 4.79 -6.97 3.19
C THR A 43 3.62 -6.66 4.11
N VAL A 44 2.40 -6.93 3.66
CA VAL A 44 1.22 -6.82 4.52
C VAL A 44 1.07 -8.12 5.30
N MET A 45 1.22 -8.06 6.62
CA MET A 45 0.92 -9.20 7.49
C MET A 45 -0.53 -9.11 7.94
N LEU A 46 -1.42 -9.78 7.19
CA LEU A 46 -2.78 -9.97 7.65
C LEU A 46 -2.80 -10.95 8.81
N ARG A 47 -3.55 -10.61 9.86
CA ARG A 47 -3.86 -11.57 10.95
C ARG A 47 -4.70 -12.74 10.46
N ASP A 48 -5.38 -12.58 9.32
CA ASP A 48 -6.21 -13.59 8.69
C ASP A 48 -5.73 -13.84 7.25
N PRO A 49 -4.96 -14.92 7.00
CA PRO A 49 -4.33 -15.18 5.70
C PRO A 49 -5.33 -15.64 4.63
N THR A 50 -6.57 -15.95 5.02
CA THR A 50 -7.64 -16.39 4.11
C THR A 50 -8.55 -15.26 3.66
N SER A 51 -8.36 -14.05 4.18
CA SER A 51 -9.25 -12.94 3.84
C SER A 51 -9.01 -12.45 2.41
N PRO A 52 -10.07 -12.31 1.58
CA PRO A 52 -9.97 -11.73 0.23
C PRO A 52 -9.50 -10.26 0.27
N PHE A 53 -9.48 -9.68 1.46
CA PHE A 53 -8.93 -8.36 1.70
C PHE A 53 -7.43 -8.27 1.36
N ALA A 54 -6.64 -9.34 1.54
CA ALA A 54 -5.22 -9.35 1.14
C ALA A 54 -5.02 -9.20 -0.38
N ASP A 55 -5.94 -9.74 -1.16
CA ASP A 55 -5.87 -9.67 -2.62
C ASP A 55 -6.35 -8.28 -3.09
N GLN A 56 -7.47 -7.81 -2.51
CA GLN A 56 -7.98 -6.45 -2.72
C GLN A 56 -7.01 -5.37 -2.27
N VAL A 57 -6.29 -5.55 -1.16
CA VAL A 57 -5.32 -4.56 -0.67
C VAL A 57 -4.25 -4.34 -1.71
N SER A 58 -3.78 -5.38 -2.39
CA SER A 58 -2.75 -5.28 -3.42
C SER A 58 -3.21 -4.42 -4.59
N TRP A 59 -4.41 -4.71 -5.11
CA TRP A 59 -5.02 -3.92 -6.19
C TRP A 59 -5.34 -2.47 -5.79
N LEU A 60 -5.85 -2.27 -4.58
CA LEU A 60 -6.13 -0.94 -4.02
C LEU A 60 -4.85 -0.14 -3.80
N CYS A 61 -3.77 -0.78 -3.35
CA CYS A 61 -2.45 -0.15 -3.23
C CYS A 61 -1.92 0.26 -4.60
N GLU A 62 -1.98 -0.65 -5.58
CA GLU A 62 -1.53 -0.38 -6.94
C GLU A 62 -2.30 0.80 -7.56
N SER A 63 -3.62 0.81 -7.41
CA SER A 63 -4.48 1.92 -7.84
C SER A 63 -4.17 3.22 -7.08
N ALA A 64 -4.00 3.16 -5.76
CA ALA A 64 -3.69 4.34 -4.96
C ALA A 64 -2.32 4.94 -5.29
N ILE A 65 -1.32 4.11 -5.59
CA ILE A 65 0.02 4.52 -6.01
C ILE A 65 -0.03 5.15 -7.41
N ALA A 66 -0.80 4.56 -8.33
CA ALA A 66 -1.04 5.12 -9.66
C ALA A 66 -1.73 6.48 -9.59
N GLU A 67 -2.78 6.61 -8.78
CA GLU A 67 -3.50 7.87 -8.54
C GLU A 67 -2.62 8.92 -7.85
N ALA A 68 -1.75 8.51 -6.94
CA ALA A 68 -0.80 9.39 -6.27
C ALA A 68 0.32 9.89 -7.21
N GLY A 69 0.38 9.42 -8.45
CA GLY A 69 1.42 9.78 -9.41
C GLY A 69 2.80 9.26 -9.01
N ILE A 70 2.84 8.21 -8.19
CA ILE A 70 4.07 7.56 -7.74
C ILE A 70 4.41 6.48 -8.79
N ASP A 71 4.70 6.93 -10.01
CA ASP A 71 5.21 6.09 -11.09
C ASP A 71 6.74 6.23 -11.11
N GLY A 72 7.43 5.12 -10.85
CA GLY A 72 8.88 5.01 -10.92
C GLY A 72 9.36 5.11 -12.37
N GLY A 73 9.17 6.27 -13.00
CA GLY A 73 9.77 6.62 -14.27
C GLY A 73 9.38 5.74 -15.46
N ARG A 74 8.29 6.15 -16.12
CA ARG A 74 8.09 6.08 -17.58
C ARG A 74 7.50 4.75 -18.08
N ILE A 75 6.23 4.89 -18.47
CA ILE A 75 5.46 4.10 -19.45
C ILE A 75 6.26 3.63 -20.66
#